data_AF-A0A2E5W4E6-F1
#
_entry.id   AF-A0A2E5W4E6-F1
#
_cell.length_a   1.000
_cell.length_b   1.000
_cell.length_c   1.000
_cell.angle_alpha   90.00
_cell.angle_beta   90.00
_cell.angle_gamma   90.00
#
_symmetry.space_group_name_H-M   'P 1'
#
loop_
_entity.id
_entity.type
_entity.pdbx_description
1 polymer ?
#
loop_
_entity_poly.entity_id
_entity_poly.type
_entity_poly.pdbx_seq_one_letter_code
_entity_poly.pdbx_strand_id
1 'polypeptide(L)'
;MQLLYEMKPISIFTVEKDARIRVQFCNIKMKMKRCQFRHFHKYLSSLSKKIDYSTENVELLVVKDSCNIIISLNHFLQLCKAVDAVMETNFGLKKVYPN
;
A
#
# COMPACT_ATOMS: atom_id res chain seq x y z
N MET A 1 -1.51 -19.52 4.39
CA MET A 1 -1.75 -18.17 3.82
C MET A 1 -2.22 -17.35 4.98
N GLN A 2 -1.47 -16.34 5.37
CA GLN A 2 -1.70 -15.61 6.60
C GLN A 2 -2.20 -14.20 6.27
N LEU A 3 -3.34 -13.82 6.83
CA LEU A 3 -3.90 -12.49 6.68
C LEU A 3 -3.05 -11.49 7.47
N LEU A 4 -2.68 -10.38 6.83
CA LEU A 4 -1.95 -9.28 7.47
C LEU A 4 -2.85 -8.08 7.74
N TYR A 5 -3.84 -7.83 6.88
CA TYR A 5 -4.81 -6.76 7.01
C TYR A 5 -6.07 -7.07 6.21
N GLU A 6 -7.26 -6.82 6.76
CA GLU A 6 -8.53 -6.96 6.05
C GLU A 6 -9.52 -5.88 6.47
N MET A 7 -9.80 -4.95 5.55
CA MET A 7 -10.87 -3.96 5.68
C MET A 7 -11.28 -3.54 4.27
N LYS A 8 -12.53 -3.87 3.87
CA LYS A 8 -13.01 -3.53 2.52
C LYS A 8 -12.80 -2.04 2.21
N PRO A 9 -12.26 -1.69 1.03
CA PRO A 9 -12.00 -2.52 -0.15
C PRO A 9 -10.59 -3.14 -0.22
N ILE A 10 -9.80 -3.12 0.87
CA ILE A 10 -8.39 -3.53 0.89
C ILE A 10 -8.19 -4.83 1.67
N SER A 11 -7.38 -5.73 1.12
CA SER A 11 -6.85 -6.89 1.84
C SER A 11 -5.37 -7.09 1.54
N ILE A 12 -4.59 -7.40 2.58
CA ILE A 12 -3.17 -7.70 2.49
C ILE A 12 -2.91 -9.02 3.20
N PHE A 13 -2.20 -9.92 2.53
CA PHE A 13 -1.90 -11.23 3.07
C PHE A 13 -0.56 -11.75 2.57
N THR A 14 0.07 -12.61 3.38
CA THR A 14 1.29 -13.33 3.02
C THR A 14 0.97 -14.73 2.52
N VAL A 15 1.70 -15.12 1.48
CA VAL A 15 1.71 -16.51 1.00
C VAL A 15 2.96 -17.17 1.57
N GLU A 16 2.79 -17.95 2.64
CA GLU A 16 3.86 -18.67 3.35
C GLU A 16 4.79 -19.45 2.42
N LYS A 17 4.23 -20.13 1.40
CA LYS A 17 5.02 -20.92 0.44
C LYS A 17 6.02 -20.11 -0.38
N ASP A 18 5.74 -18.83 -0.64
CA ASP A 18 6.55 -17.99 -1.54
C ASP A 18 7.21 -16.78 -0.84
N ALA A 19 6.96 -16.58 0.46
CA ALA A 19 7.32 -15.36 1.20
C ALA A 19 6.91 -14.05 0.47
N ARG A 20 5.85 -14.10 -0.34
CA ARG A 20 5.33 -12.95 -1.09
C ARG A 20 4.14 -12.33 -0.38
N ILE A 21 4.06 -11.00 -0.47
CA ILE A 21 2.94 -10.21 0.01
C ILE A 21 2.00 -9.97 -1.17
N ARG A 22 0.72 -10.26 -0.95
CA ARG A 22 -0.35 -9.94 -1.87
C ARG A 22 -1.13 -8.76 -1.32
N VAL A 23 -1.32 -7.75 -2.16
CA VAL A 23 -2.11 -6.56 -1.86
C VAL A 23 -3.27 -6.55 -2.84
N GLN A 24 -4.49 -6.51 -2.33
CA GLN A 24 -5.69 -6.34 -3.14
C GLN A 24 -6.40 -5.08 -2.71
N PHE A 25 -6.77 -4.25 -3.67
CA PHE A 25 -7.55 -3.05 -3.45
C PHE A 25 -8.32 -2.73 -4.73
N CYS A 26 -9.57 -2.30 -4.62
CA CYS A 26 -10.46 -2.13 -5.77
C CYS A 26 -10.47 -3.40 -6.66
N ASN A 27 -10.18 -3.27 -7.96
CA ASN A 27 -10.07 -4.40 -8.90
C ASN A 27 -8.63 -4.86 -9.15
N ILE A 28 -7.69 -4.44 -8.30
CA ILE A 28 -6.25 -4.64 -8.50
C ILE A 28 -5.75 -5.70 -7.54
N LYS A 29 -4.95 -6.63 -8.06
CA LYS A 29 -4.30 -7.68 -7.29
C LYS A 29 -2.81 -7.66 -7.58
N MET A 30 -2.01 -7.18 -6.64
CA MET A 30 -0.57 -7.15 -6.74
C MET A 30 0.05 -8.30 -5.93
N LYS A 31 1.10 -8.93 -6.47
CA LYS A 31 1.91 -9.94 -5.77
C LYS A 31 3.37 -9.50 -5.82
N MET A 32 3.98 -9.26 -4.67
CA MET A 32 5.32 -8.67 -4.59
C MET A 32 6.18 -9.33 -3.51
N LYS A 33 7.50 -9.27 -3.66
CA LYS A 33 8.47 -9.67 -2.62
C LYS A 33 8.45 -8.66 -1.46
N ARG A 34 8.94 -9.05 -0.29
CA ARG A 34 9.07 -8.17 0.89
C ARG A 34 9.84 -6.86 0.60
N CYS A 35 10.92 -6.91 -0.18
CA CYS A 35 11.66 -5.71 -0.57
C CYS A 35 10.83 -4.79 -1.49
N GLN A 36 10.11 -5.36 -2.46
CA GLN A 36 9.21 -4.61 -3.35
C GLN A 36 8.06 -3.98 -2.56
N PHE A 37 7.56 -4.64 -1.51
CA PHE A 37 6.56 -4.07 -0.60
C PHE A 37 7.10 -2.85 0.16
N ARG A 38 8.36 -2.86 0.59
CA ARG A 38 9.02 -1.67 1.17
C ARG A 38 9.16 -0.53 0.16
N HIS A 39 9.47 -0.83 -1.11
CA HIS A 39 9.51 0.18 -2.16
C HIS A 39 8.12 0.75 -2.45
N PHE A 40 7.10 -0.10 -2.44
CA PHE A 40 5.71 0.31 -2.61
C PHE A 40 5.25 1.23 -1.46
N HIS A 41 5.59 0.90 -0.21
CA HIS A 41 5.36 1.79 0.94
C HIS A 41 5.99 3.17 0.74
N LYS A 42 7.29 3.23 0.39
CA LYS A 42 7.99 4.50 0.11
C LYS A 42 7.34 5.28 -1.02
N TYR A 43 6.89 4.59 -2.07
CA TYR A 43 6.19 5.21 -3.19
C TYR A 43 4.88 5.88 -2.73
N LEU A 44 4.04 5.16 -1.97
CA LEU A 44 2.82 5.72 -1.40
C LEU A 44 3.10 6.90 -0.47
N SER A 45 4.13 6.81 0.39
CA SER A 45 4.53 7.95 1.25
C SER A 45 5.05 9.14 0.46
N SER A 46 5.66 8.93 -0.71
CA SER A 46 6.07 10.03 -1.58
C SER A 46 4.88 10.69 -2.26
N LEU A 47 3.85 9.92 -2.61
CA LEU A 47 2.62 10.46 -3.18
C LEU A 47 1.82 11.23 -2.14
N SER A 48 1.70 10.71 -0.91
CA SER A 48 0.92 11.36 0.15
C SER A 48 1.44 12.75 0.50
N LYS A 49 2.76 12.98 0.41
CA LYS A 49 3.38 14.31 0.61
C LYS A 49 3.00 15.35 -0.45
N LYS A 50 2.45 14.93 -1.60
CA LYS A 50 2.05 15.80 -2.70
C LYS A 50 0.54 16.10 -2.70
N ILE A 51 -0.20 15.50 -1.78
CA ILE A 51 -1.66 15.68 -1.68
C ILE A 51 -1.93 16.99 -0.95
N ASP A 52 -2.88 17.76 -1.50
CA ASP A 52 -3.40 18.98 -0.90
C ASP A 52 -4.93 18.93 -0.76
N TYR A 53 -5.52 20.02 -0.26
CA TYR A 53 -6.95 20.15 -0.04
C TYR A 53 -7.79 20.10 -1.34
N SER A 54 -7.18 20.29 -2.50
CA SER A 54 -7.86 20.24 -3.82
C SER A 54 -7.82 18.86 -4.47
N THR A 55 -7.07 17.92 -3.89
CA THR A 55 -6.84 16.60 -4.48
C THR A 55 -8.04 15.68 -4.28
N GLU A 56 -8.84 15.48 -5.32
CA GLU A 56 -9.98 14.53 -5.26
C GLU A 56 -9.56 13.09 -5.58
N ASN A 57 -8.59 12.93 -6.48
CA ASN A 57 -8.13 11.65 -7.00
C ASN A 57 -6.60 11.58 -7.03
N VAL A 58 -6.06 10.37 -6.90
CA VAL A 58 -4.62 10.09 -6.94
C VAL A 58 -4.35 9.08 -8.05
N GLU A 59 -3.40 9.42 -8.93
CA GLU A 59 -2.91 8.49 -9.95
C GLU A 59 -1.79 7.62 -9.37
N LEU A 60 -2.02 6.31 -9.38
CA LEU A 60 -1.07 5.28 -8.98
C LEU A 60 -0.41 4.64 -10.21
N LEU A 61 0.91 4.62 -10.20
CA LEU A 61 1.76 3.94 -11.17
C LEU A 61 2.11 2.55 -10.60
N VAL A 62 1.33 1.55 -10.99
CA VAL A 62 1.46 0.18 -10.46
C VAL A 62 2.58 -0.58 -11.17
N VAL A 63 2.75 -0.31 -12.47
CA VAL A 63 3.90 -0.73 -13.27
C VAL A 63 4.38 0.50 -14.00
N LYS A 64 5.69 0.77 -13.92
CA LYS A 64 6.30 1.92 -14.56
C LYS A 64 5.87 1.99 -16.03
N ASP A 65 5.25 3.10 -16.40
CA ASP A 65 4.82 3.49 -17.75
C ASP A 65 3.86 2.52 -18.48
N SER A 66 3.23 1.58 -17.77
CA SER A 66 2.38 0.54 -18.38
C SER A 66 1.08 0.25 -17.65
N CYS A 67 0.90 0.73 -16.41
CA CYS A 67 -0.37 0.63 -15.71
C CYS A 67 -0.55 1.79 -14.74
N ASN A 68 -1.38 2.74 -15.15
CA ASN A 68 -1.78 3.90 -14.36
C ASN A 68 -3.23 3.69 -13.91
N ILE A 69 -3.48 3.94 -12.64
CA ILE A 69 -4.77 3.72 -12.02
C ILE A 69 -5.15 4.95 -11.23
N ILE A 70 -6.30 5.50 -11.55
CA ILE A 70 -6.86 6.62 -10.81
C ILE A 70 -7.76 6.04 -9.71
N ILE A 71 -7.48 6.43 -8.47
CA ILE A 71 -8.31 6.09 -7.32
C ILE A 71 -8.70 7.36 -6.56
N SER A 72 -9.86 7.34 -5.90
CA SER A 72 -10.28 8.46 -5.07
C SER A 72 -9.32 8.67 -3.89
N LEU A 73 -9.20 9.90 -3.42
CA LEU A 73 -8.38 10.24 -2.26
C LEU A 73 -8.70 9.35 -1.05
N ASN A 74 -9.98 9.08 -0.79
CA ASN A 74 -10.39 8.23 0.32
C ASN A 74 -9.82 6.80 0.20
N HIS A 75 -9.92 6.18 -0.98
CA HIS A 75 -9.35 4.84 -1.20
C HIS A 75 -7.82 4.85 -1.11
N PHE A 76 -7.18 5.93 -1.59
CA PHE A 76 -5.73 6.10 -1.44
C PHE A 76 -5.31 6.18 0.02
N LEU A 77 -6.00 6.97 0.84
CA LEU A 77 -5.72 7.09 2.27
C LEU A 77 -5.93 5.76 3.02
N GLN A 78 -6.97 5.00 2.66
CA GLN A 78 -7.17 3.66 3.21
C GLN A 78 -6.02 2.72 2.82
N LEU A 79 -5.54 2.79 1.57
CA LEU A 79 -4.41 1.99 1.09
C LEU A 79 -3.12 2.32 1.86
N CYS A 80 -2.82 3.61 2.06
CA CYS A 80 -1.70 4.06 2.87
C CYS A 80 -1.79 3.49 4.29
N LYS A 81 -2.94 3.65 4.97
CA LYS A 81 -3.16 3.12 6.33
C LYS A 81 -2.96 1.61 6.42
N ALA A 82 -3.47 0.86 5.45
CA ALA A 82 -3.32 -0.60 5.41
C ALA A 82 -1.84 -1.01 5.24
N VAL A 83 -1.11 -0.33 4.35
CA VAL A 83 0.33 -0.62 4.12
C VAL A 83 1.17 -0.21 5.34
N ASP A 84 0.88 0.94 5.95
CA ASP A 84 1.54 1.40 7.18
C ASP A 84 1.35 0.40 8.32
N ALA A 85 0.12 -0.07 8.55
CA ALA A 85 -0.16 -1.08 9.58
C ALA A 85 0.68 -2.35 9.38
N VAL A 86 0.75 -2.86 8.14
CA VAL A 86 1.57 -4.04 7.80
C VAL A 86 3.07 -3.76 7.97
N MET A 87 3.53 -2.56 7.65
CA MET A 87 4.92 -2.16 7.85
C MET A 87 5.31 -2.08 9.33
N GLU A 88 4.42 -1.56 10.18
CA GLU A 88 4.61 -1.52 11.64
C GLU A 88 4.66 -2.95 12.22
N THR A 89 3.69 -3.81 11.87
CA THR A 89 3.56 -5.15 12.47
C THR A 89 4.55 -6.17 11.92
N ASN A 90 4.87 -6.15 10.63
CA ASN A 90 5.60 -7.25 9.97
C ASN A 90 7.02 -6.88 9.52
N PHE A 91 7.39 -5.60 9.63
CA PHE A 91 8.72 -5.13 9.24
C PHE A 91 9.46 -4.37 10.35
N GLY A 92 8.83 -4.20 11.52
CA GLY A 92 9.47 -3.64 12.70
C GLY A 92 9.75 -2.15 12.60
N LEU A 93 9.03 -1.40 11.74
CA LEU A 93 9.05 0.06 11.80
C LEU A 93 8.31 0.51 13.06
N LYS A 94 9.00 0.55 14.21
CA LYS A 94 8.55 1.38 15.33
C LYS A 94 8.45 2.81 14.81
N LYS A 95 7.32 3.49 15.04
CA LYS A 95 7.13 4.91 14.74
C LYS A 95 8.35 5.71 15.22
N VAL A 96 9.19 6.15 14.28
CA VAL A 96 10.17 7.20 14.52
C VAL A 96 9.54 8.48 13.98
N TYR A 97 8.54 8.98 14.70
CA TYR A 97 8.16 10.38 14.63
C TYR A 97 8.13 10.88 16.08
N PRO A 98 9.11 11.69 16.51
CA PRO A 98 8.94 12.48 17.72
C PRO A 98 7.90 13.57 17.40
N ASN A 99 6.95 13.75 18.33
CA ASN A 99 6.13 14.96 18.42
C ASN A 99 7.03 16.19 18.61
#